data_AF-A0A2E9JI67-F1
#
_entry.id   AF-A0A2E9JI67-F1
#
_cell.length_a   1.000
_cell.length_b   1.000
_cell.length_c   1.000
_cell.angle_alpha   90.00
_cell.angle_beta   90.00
_cell.angle_gamma   90.00
#
_symmetry.space_group_name_H-M   'P 1'
#
loop_
_entity.id
_entity.type
_entity.pdbx_description
1 polymer ?
#
loop_
_entity_poly.entity_id
_entity_poly.type
_entity_poly.pdbx_seq_one_letter_code
_entity_poly.pdbx_strand_id
1 'polypeptide(L)'
;MTSLINAWANFVIAKRAIVIGVSLLLLLLAFFTGGSIPFDNSTERYFIAGDPTLLEYDQLLEVFGDNEYLIVGLEAAPHISNIFNAESLDALHRLSDFLDITPLIIGTPWRVLVELIMCR
;
A
#
# COMPACT_ATOMS: atom_id res chain seq x y z
N MET A 1 28.34 4.64 -39.75
CA MET A 1 27.89 4.16 -38.42
C MET A 1 28.92 3.29 -37.73
N THR A 2 29.54 2.31 -38.41
CA THR A 2 30.58 1.44 -37.83
C THR A 2 31.84 2.19 -37.36
N SER A 3 32.28 3.21 -38.09
CA SER A 3 33.44 4.03 -37.72
C SER A 3 33.26 4.75 -36.38
N LEU A 4 32.06 5.29 -36.10
CA LEU A 4 31.75 5.95 -34.83
C LEU A 4 31.78 4.96 -33.67
N ILE A 5 31.16 3.79 -33.84
CA ILE A 5 31.11 2.72 -32.83
C ILE A 5 32.52 2.23 -32.51
N ASN A 6 33.34 1.99 -33.54
CA ASN A 6 34.73 1.54 -33.36
C ASN A 6 35.60 2.60 -32.69
N ALA A 7 35.44 3.87 -33.06
CA ALA A 7 36.15 4.98 -32.42
C ALA A 7 35.78 5.13 -30.94
N TRP A 8 34.48 5.02 -30.62
CA TRP A 8 33.97 5.05 -29.25
C TRP A 8 34.48 3.87 -28.42
N ALA A 9 34.40 2.64 -28.95
CA ALA A 9 34.89 1.45 -28.27
C ALA A 9 36.40 1.55 -27.97
N ASN A 10 37.19 1.99 -28.95
CA ASN A 10 38.62 2.20 -28.77
C ASN A 10 38.92 3.25 -27.69
N PHE A 11 38.15 4.35 -27.64
CA PHE A 11 38.27 5.36 -26.60
C PHE A 11 37.97 4.80 -25.21
N VAL A 12 36.85 4.06 -25.07
CA VAL A 12 36.46 3.45 -23.78
C VAL A 12 37.51 2.45 -23.30
N ILE A 13 38.05 1.61 -24.18
CA ILE A 13 39.08 0.62 -23.84
C ILE A 13 40.40 1.32 -23.47
N ALA A 14 40.83 2.31 -24.27
CA ALA A 14 42.08 3.02 -24.05
C ALA A 14 42.06 3.86 -22.76
N LYS A 15 40.90 4.39 -22.35
CA LYS A 15 40.72 5.23 -21.16
C LYS A 15 39.86 4.55 -20.09
N ARG A 16 39.87 3.22 -20.02
CA ARG A 16 39.00 2.41 -19.14
C ARG A 16 38.94 2.87 -17.69
N ALA A 17 40.07 3.25 -17.09
CA ALA A 17 40.12 3.71 -15.70
C ALA A 17 39.37 5.03 -15.50
N ILE A 18 39.47 5.96 -16.45
CA ILE A 18 38.75 7.24 -16.42
C ILE A 18 37.25 6.98 -16.58
N VAL A 19 36.86 6.13 -17.54
CA VAL A 19 35.45 5.79 -17.78
C VAL A 19 34.83 5.16 -16.52
N ILE A 20 35.52 4.20 -15.90
CA ILE A 20 35.05 3.58 -14.65
C ILE A 20 34.93 4.63 -13.54
N GLY A 21 35.95 5.48 -13.37
CA GLY A 21 35.94 6.54 -12.35
C GLY A 21 34.80 7.53 -12.54
N VAL A 22 34.55 7.96 -13.78
CA VAL A 22 33.43 8.87 -14.11
C VAL A 22 32.09 8.19 -13.89
N SER A 23 31.92 6.93 -14.28
CA SER A 23 30.68 6.19 -14.04
C SER A 23 30.39 6.01 -12.55
N LEU A 24 31.42 5.71 -11.75
CA LEU A 24 31.28 5.63 -10.29
C LEU A 24 30.93 6.99 -9.69
N LEU A 25 31.59 8.06 -10.14
CA LEU A 25 31.27 9.41 -9.72
C LEU A 25 29.82 9.79 -10.05
N LEU A 26 29.35 9.47 -11.25
CA LEU A 26 27.96 9.71 -11.66
C LEU A 26 26.97 8.91 -10.82
N LEU A 27 27.27 7.66 -10.48
CA LEU A 27 26.45 6.86 -9.56
C LEU A 27 26.38 7.51 -8.18
N LEU A 28 27.52 7.89 -7.61
CA LEU A 28 27.56 8.57 -6.31
C LEU A 28 26.77 9.87 -6.35
N LEU A 29 26.95 10.68 -7.39
CA LEU A 29 26.17 11.90 -7.57
C LEU A 29 24.67 11.61 -7.64
N ALA A 30 24.23 10.59 -8.39
CA ALA A 30 22.82 10.21 -8.44
C ALA A 30 22.26 9.81 -7.07
N PHE A 31 23.03 9.09 -6.25
CA PHE A 31 22.64 8.75 -4.87
C PHE A 31 22.57 9.98 -3.95
N PHE A 32 23.50 10.92 -4.04
CA PHE A 32 23.55 12.09 -3.16
C PHE A 32 22.64 13.24 -3.60
N THR A 33 22.29 13.31 -4.89
CA THR A 33 21.40 14.34 -5.45
C THR A 33 19.97 13.84 -5.66
N GLY A 34 19.75 12.53 -5.58
CA GLY A 34 18.42 11.95 -5.57
C GLY A 34 17.68 12.40 -4.32
N GLY A 35 16.67 13.26 -4.49
CA GLY A 35 15.79 13.67 -3.40
C GLY A 35 14.97 12.49 -2.84
N SER A 36 14.09 12.78 -1.88
CA SER A 36 13.16 11.79 -1.36
C SER A 36 12.30 11.22 -2.50
N ILE A 37 12.28 9.90 -2.64
CA ILE A 37 11.36 9.23 -3.56
C ILE A 37 9.95 9.35 -2.95
N PRO A 38 9.01 10.09 -3.58
CA PRO A 38 7.67 10.23 -3.02
C PRO A 38 6.93 8.90 -3.15
N PHE A 39 6.67 8.29 -1.99
CA PHE A 39 5.90 7.07 -1.90
C PHE A 39 4.44 7.44 -1.64
N ASP A 40 3.59 7.15 -2.62
CA ASP A 40 2.15 7.35 -2.54
C ASP A 40 1.50 6.05 -3.00
N ASN A 41 0.75 5.45 -2.07
CA ASN A 41 0.06 4.18 -2.20
C ASN A 41 -1.44 4.37 -2.47
N SER A 42 -1.89 5.61 -2.66
CA SER A 42 -3.27 5.86 -3.05
C SER A 42 -3.53 5.25 -4.42
N THR A 43 -4.73 4.69 -4.58
CA THR A 43 -5.21 4.24 -5.88
C THR A 43 -5.37 5.43 -6.85
N GLU A 44 -5.52 6.65 -6.30
CA GLU A 44 -5.65 7.91 -7.03
C GLU A 44 -4.49 8.17 -8.00
N ARG A 45 -3.28 7.69 -7.69
CA ARG A 45 -2.10 7.80 -8.58
C ARG A 45 -2.32 7.19 -9.97
N TYR A 46 -3.23 6.23 -10.11
CA TYR A 46 -3.51 5.57 -11.40
C TYR A 46 -4.50 6.35 -12.28
N PHE A 47 -5.08 7.42 -11.76
CA PHE A 47 -6.04 8.26 -12.48
C PHE A 47 -5.37 9.50 -13.07
N ILE A 48 -6.02 10.10 -14.07
CA ILE A 48 -5.53 11.32 -14.71
C ILE A 48 -5.79 12.49 -13.76
N ALA A 49 -4.81 13.38 -13.60
CA ALA A 49 -4.99 14.59 -12.80
C ALA A 49 -6.18 15.43 -13.32
N GLY A 50 -7.16 15.70 -12.46
CA GLY A 50 -8.38 16.42 -12.81
C GLY A 50 -9.48 15.57 -13.44
N ASP A 51 -9.40 14.24 -13.35
CA ASP A 51 -10.52 13.35 -13.72
C ASP A 51 -11.77 13.73 -12.90
N PRO A 52 -12.91 14.03 -13.55
CA PRO A 52 -14.15 14.36 -12.85
C PRO A 52 -14.61 13.24 -11.90
N THR A 53 -14.27 11.99 -12.19
CA THR A 53 -14.61 10.83 -11.35
C THR A 53 -13.89 10.86 -10.01
N LEU A 54 -12.64 11.36 -9.97
CA LEU A 54 -11.91 11.55 -8.71
C LEU A 54 -12.55 12.64 -7.86
N LEU A 55 -12.97 13.74 -8.48
CA LEU A 55 -13.62 14.84 -7.76
C LEU A 55 -14.95 14.39 -7.11
N GLU A 56 -15.73 13.57 -7.82
CA GLU A 56 -16.95 12.97 -7.27
C GLU A 56 -16.63 11.97 -6.15
N TYR A 57 -15.57 11.17 -6.29
CA TYR A 57 -15.10 10.25 -5.25
C TYR A 57 -14.64 10.98 -3.98
N ASP A 58 -13.88 12.07 -4.12
CA ASP A 58 -13.44 12.92 -3.00
C ASP A 58 -14.65 13.52 -2.26
N GLN A 59 -15.67 13.96 -2.99
CA GLN A 59 -16.92 14.45 -2.40
C GLN A 59 -17.66 13.35 -1.65
N LEU A 60 -17.67 12.12 -2.17
CA LEU A 60 -18.25 10.99 -1.47
C LEU A 60 -17.48 10.69 -0.17
N LEU A 61 -16.14 10.70 -0.21
CA LEU A 61 -15.32 10.54 0.99
C LEU A 61 -15.50 11.69 2.00
N GLU A 62 -15.66 12.93 1.54
CA GLU A 62 -15.89 14.08 2.43
C GLU A 62 -17.25 14.01 3.12
N VAL A 63 -18.29 13.59 2.40
CA VAL A 63 -19.67 13.52 2.93
C VAL A 63 -19.91 12.26 3.75
N PHE A 64 -19.36 11.12 3.32
CA PHE A 64 -19.62 9.81 3.91
C PHE A 64 -18.44 9.25 4.73
N GLY A 65 -17.28 9.89 4.72
CA GLY A 65 -16.08 9.37 5.37
C GLY A 65 -15.47 8.17 4.63
N ASP A 66 -14.32 7.70 5.12
CA ASP A 66 -13.65 6.54 4.54
C ASP A 66 -14.44 5.24 4.77
N ASN A 67 -14.38 4.36 3.77
CA ASN A 67 -14.98 3.04 3.78
C ASN A 67 -14.03 2.02 4.41
N GLU A 68 -13.55 2.32 5.61
CA GLU A 68 -12.74 1.38 6.37
C GLU A 68 -13.63 0.26 6.93
N TYR A 69 -13.49 -0.94 6.37
CA TYR A 69 -14.15 -2.15 6.88
C TYR A 69 -13.13 -3.01 7.61
N LEU A 70 -13.42 -3.36 8.86
CA LEU A 70 -12.65 -4.35 9.62
C LEU A 70 -13.30 -5.72 9.48
N ILE A 71 -12.62 -6.64 8.79
CA ILE A 71 -13.07 -8.03 8.67
C ILE A 71 -12.39 -8.85 9.76
N VAL A 72 -13.20 -9.50 10.61
CA VAL A 72 -12.72 -10.38 11.69
C VAL A 72 -13.18 -11.80 11.43
N GLY A 73 -12.24 -12.69 11.12
CA GLY A 73 -12.49 -14.12 10.98
C GLY A 73 -12.34 -14.85 12.30
N LEU A 74 -13.34 -15.65 12.68
CA LEU A 74 -13.25 -16.61 13.79
C LEU A 74 -13.17 -18.02 13.20
N GLU A 75 -12.10 -18.74 13.53
CA GLU A 75 -11.92 -20.13 13.12
C GLU A 75 -12.31 -21.08 14.26
N ALA A 76 -12.92 -22.22 13.92
CA ALA A 76 -13.22 -23.24 14.91
C ALA A 76 -11.92 -23.90 15.40
N ALA A 77 -11.79 -24.11 16.71
CA ALA A 77 -10.62 -24.80 17.26
C ALA A 77 -10.51 -26.24 16.70
N PRO A 78 -9.31 -26.82 16.65
CA PRO A 78 -9.14 -28.22 16.25
C PRO A 78 -10.08 -29.10 17.08
N HIS A 79 -10.90 -29.91 16.41
CA HIS A 79 -11.93 -30.79 16.97
C HIS A 79 -13.29 -30.16 17.36
N ILE A 80 -13.52 -28.89 17.06
CA ILE A 80 -14.84 -28.25 17.18
C ILE A 80 -15.46 -28.16 15.78
N SER A 81 -16.65 -28.74 15.60
CA SER A 81 -17.31 -28.81 14.29
C SER A 81 -17.99 -27.51 13.85
N ASN A 82 -18.18 -26.55 14.76
CA ASN A 82 -18.95 -25.34 14.48
C ASN A 82 -18.47 -24.13 15.30
N ILE A 83 -18.42 -22.98 14.64
CA ILE A 83 -18.13 -21.67 15.25
C ILE A 83 -19.31 -21.11 16.05
N PHE A 84 -20.53 -21.64 15.89
CA PHE A 84 -21.70 -21.19 16.66
C PHE A 84 -21.77 -21.88 18.03
N ASN A 85 -20.73 -21.66 18.85
CA ASN A 85 -20.67 -22.12 20.23
C ASN A 85 -20.60 -20.90 21.19
N ALA A 86 -20.88 -21.13 22.47
CA ALA A 86 -20.97 -20.06 23.45
C ALA A 86 -19.66 -19.25 23.58
N GLU A 87 -18.51 -19.90 23.46
CA GLU A 87 -17.19 -19.27 23.55
C GLU A 87 -16.93 -18.32 22.37
N SER A 88 -17.18 -18.78 21.14
CA SER A 88 -17.01 -17.96 19.94
C SER A 88 -18.00 -16.80 19.87
N LEU A 89 -19.23 -16.97 20.37
CA LEU A 89 -20.22 -15.88 20.46
C LEU A 89 -19.85 -14.86 21.55
N ASP A 90 -19.32 -15.30 22.70
CA ASP A 90 -18.80 -14.40 23.74
C ASP A 90 -17.58 -13.62 23.23
N ALA A 91 -16.68 -14.28 22.49
CA ALA A 91 -15.55 -13.61 21.85
C ALA A 91 -15.99 -12.56 20.83
N LEU A 92 -16.98 -12.88 19.98
CA LEU A 92 -17.57 -11.93 19.03
C LEU A 92 -18.18 -10.71 19.74
N HIS A 93 -18.92 -10.95 20.83
CA HIS A 93 -19.52 -9.88 21.62
C HIS A 93 -18.47 -8.96 22.25
N ARG A 94 -17.43 -9.53 22.86
CA ARG A 94 -16.31 -8.76 23.44
C ARG A 94 -15.55 -7.96 22.39
N LEU A 95 -15.35 -8.53 21.21
CA LEU A 95 -14.70 -7.84 20.08
C LEU A 95 -15.56 -6.66 19.60
N SER A 96 -16.88 -6.84 19.50
CA SER A 96 -17.80 -5.75 19.17
C SER A 96 -17.72 -4.63 20.21
N ASP A 97 -17.83 -4.96 21.50
CA ASP A 97 -17.78 -3.98 22.59
C ASP A 97 -16.44 -3.22 22.62
N PHE A 98 -15.33 -3.92 22.36
CA PHE A 98 -14.01 -3.29 22.27
C PHE A 98 -13.93 -2.27 21.13
N LEU A 99 -14.44 -2.63 19.95
CA LEU A 99 -14.41 -1.76 18.77
C LEU A 99 -15.31 -0.54 18.93
N ASP A 100 -16.46 -0.69 19.59
CA ASP A 100 -17.41 0.41 19.85
C ASP A 100 -16.85 1.47 20.82
N ILE A 101 -15.97 1.09 21.74
CA ILE A 101 -15.43 1.99 22.78
C ILE A 101 -14.11 2.64 22.35
N THR A 102 -13.49 2.17 21.26
CA THR A 102 -12.17 2.65 20.83
C THR A 102 -12.28 4.01 20.11
N PRO A 103 -11.77 5.13 20.67
CA PRO A 103 -11.98 6.48 20.13
C PRO A 103 -11.39 6.75 18.76
N LEU A 104 -10.52 5.87 18.26
CA LEU A 104 -9.99 5.95 16.89
C LEU A 104 -11.05 5.58 15.82
N ILE A 105 -12.14 4.90 16.21
CA ILE A 105 -13.22 4.43 15.33
C ILE A 105 -14.48 5.32 15.48
N ILE A 106 -14.59 6.10 16.57
CA ILE A 106 -15.81 6.87 16.94
C ILE A 106 -16.00 8.15 16.08
N GLY A 107 -15.10 8.42 15.13
CA GLY A 107 -15.23 9.53 14.18
C GLY A 107 -16.11 9.23 12.95
N THR A 108 -16.43 7.97 12.67
CA THR A 108 -17.21 7.56 11.50
C THR A 108 -18.69 7.30 11.88
N PRO A 109 -19.68 7.82 11.13
CA PRO A 109 -21.10 7.69 11.50
C PRO A 109 -21.71 6.28 11.35
N TRP A 110 -20.91 5.24 11.12
CA TRP A 110 -21.38 3.94 10.63
C TRP A 110 -21.13 2.81 11.62
N ARG A 111 -22.16 2.00 11.87
CA ARG A 111 -22.12 0.76 12.65
C ARG A 111 -21.08 -0.19 12.07
N VAL A 112 -20.14 -0.64 12.90
CA VAL A 112 -19.18 -1.71 12.59
C VAL A 112 -19.95 -2.95 12.11
N LEU A 113 -19.68 -3.38 10.89
CA LEU A 113 -20.33 -4.53 10.26
C LEU A 113 -19.39 -5.73 10.39
N VAL A 114 -19.62 -6.57 11.39
CA VAL A 114 -18.81 -7.77 11.62
C VAL A 114 -19.35 -8.91 10.74
N GLU A 115 -18.64 -9.22 9.65
CA GLU A 115 -18.94 -10.38 8.80
C GLU A 115 -18.17 -11.63 9.25
N LEU A 116 -18.90 -12.74 9.36
CA LEU A 116 -18.37 -14.03 9.81
C LEU A 116 -18.01 -14.89 8.58
N ILE A 117 -16.72 -14.94 8.24
CA ILE A 117 -16.24 -15.71 7.09
C ILE A 117 -15.85 -17.11 7.55
N MET A 118 -16.53 -18.13 7.01
CA MET A 118 -16.25 -19.54 7.26
C MET A 118 -15.08 -19.99 6.38
N CYS A 119 -13.90 -20.20 6.99
CA CYS A 119 -12.78 -20.83 6.28
C CYS A 119 -12.97 -22.35 6.34
N ARG A 120 -12.94 -23.01 5.17
CA ARG A 120 -13.17 -24.46 5.02
C ARG A 120 -11.85 -25.20 4.86
#